data_AF-A0A7V1Y687-F1
#
_entry.id   AF-A0A7V1Y687-F1
#
_cell.length_a   1.000
_cell.length_b   1.000
_cell.length_c   1.000
_cell.angle_alpha   90.00
_cell.angle_beta   90.00
_cell.angle_gamma   90.00
#
_symmetry.space_group_name_H-M   'P 1'
#
loop_
_entity.id
_entity.type
_entity.pdbx_description
1 polymer ?
#
loop_
_entity_poly.entity_id
_entity_poly.type
_entity_poly.pdbx_seq_one_letter_code
_entity_poly.pdbx_strand_id
1 'polypeptide(L)'
;MEPFIECLLYETEDPSAKLIGIEYIVAKTVTRNTEIVPMKVWKKVWHDHAEEIATGNVKVLDLPPDKAKEVADTVAKTDGIIFSLWPAGAKLPNGKVSMGQMVGHAAHSKSSKKD
;
A
#
# COMPACT_ATOMS: atom_id res chain seq x y z
N MET A 1 -14.91 15.52 -2.96
CA MET A 1 -14.72 14.33 -3.81
C MET A 1 -14.30 13.18 -2.92
N GLU A 2 -14.76 11.98 -3.22
CA GLU A 2 -14.27 10.78 -2.55
C GLU A 2 -12.78 10.58 -2.90
N PRO A 3 -11.91 10.23 -1.94
CA PRO A 3 -10.49 10.06 -2.21
C PRO A 3 -10.23 8.95 -3.25
N PHE A 4 -9.46 9.31 -4.28
CA PHE A 4 -8.89 8.39 -5.27
C PHE A 4 -7.46 8.87 -5.53
N ILE A 5 -6.49 8.15 -5.00
CA ILE A 5 -5.08 8.57 -5.01
C ILE A 5 -4.26 7.45 -5.65
N GLU A 6 -3.33 7.84 -6.52
CA GLU A 6 -2.36 6.96 -7.15
C GLU A 6 -1.02 7.16 -6.49
N CYS A 7 -0.52 6.14 -5.80
CA CYS A 7 0.73 6.17 -5.04
C CYS A 7 1.81 5.39 -5.79
N LEU A 8 2.97 6.02 -5.97
CA LEU A 8 4.16 5.39 -6.52
C LEU A 8 4.93 4.68 -5.40
N LEU A 9 5.16 3.38 -5.55
CA LEU A 9 5.91 2.59 -4.56
C LEU A 9 7.34 2.39 -5.02
N TYR A 10 8.29 2.90 -4.24
CA TYR A 10 9.72 2.75 -4.49
C TYR A 10 10.34 1.68 -3.59
N GLU A 11 11.44 1.06 -4.03
CA GLU A 11 12.15 0.02 -3.25
C GLU A 11 12.69 0.54 -1.91
N THR A 12 13.10 1.81 -1.88
CA THR A 12 13.64 2.51 -0.70
C THR A 12 13.30 4.00 -0.78
N GLU A 13 13.70 4.77 0.23
CA GLU A 13 13.59 6.24 0.27
C GLU A 13 14.76 6.96 -0.46
N ASP A 14 15.66 6.22 -1.10
CA ASP A 14 16.77 6.81 -1.85
C ASP A 14 16.26 7.56 -3.10
N PRO A 15 16.78 8.76 -3.45
CA PRO A 15 16.35 9.49 -4.64
C PRO A 15 16.52 8.74 -5.96
N SER A 16 17.41 7.74 -6.00
CA SER A 16 17.65 6.84 -7.14
C SER A 16 16.91 5.50 -7.03
N ALA A 17 16.08 5.33 -6.01
CA ALA A 17 15.30 4.12 -5.81
C ALA A 17 14.42 3.84 -7.03
N LYS A 18 14.28 2.56 -7.34
CA LYS A 18 13.48 2.15 -8.49
C LYS A 18 12.01 2.10 -8.12
N LEU A 19 11.16 2.48 -9.05
CA LEU A 19 9.72 2.25 -8.94
C LEU A 19 9.45 0.75 -8.99
N ILE A 20 8.79 0.20 -7.97
CA ILE A 20 8.48 -1.22 -7.84
C ILE A 20 7.01 -1.56 -7.88
N GLY A 21 6.15 -0.57 -7.71
CA GLY A 21 4.72 -0.79 -7.75
C GLY A 21 3.93 0.49 -7.79
N ILE A 22 2.62 0.29 -7.92
CA ILE A 22 1.61 1.33 -7.76
C ILE A 22 0.64 0.84 -6.71
N GLU A 23 0.20 1.74 -5.85
CA GLU A 23 -0.96 1.53 -5.02
C GLU A 23 -2.06 2.50 -5.38
N TYR A 24 -3.29 1.99 -5.52
CA TYR A 24 -4.47 2.83 -5.57
C TYR A 24 -5.09 2.88 -4.18
N ILE A 25 -5.20 4.08 -3.63
CA ILE A 25 -5.77 4.39 -2.33
C ILE A 25 -7.13 5.02 -2.59
N VAL A 26 -8.20 4.25 -2.39
CA VAL A 26 -9.55 4.63 -2.83
C VAL A 26 -10.54 4.58 -1.67
N ALA A 27 -11.48 5.53 -1.64
CA ALA A 27 -12.52 5.62 -0.61
C ALA A 27 -13.25 4.29 -0.39
N LYS A 28 -13.45 3.93 0.89
CA LYS A 28 -14.21 2.73 1.29
C LYS A 28 -15.63 2.71 0.71
N THR A 29 -16.25 3.87 0.56
CA THR A 29 -17.58 4.02 -0.04
C THR A 29 -17.64 3.53 -1.49
N VAL A 30 -16.52 3.60 -2.23
CA VAL A 30 -16.40 3.08 -3.60
C VAL A 30 -16.02 1.60 -3.60
N THR A 31 -14.96 1.24 -2.88
CA THR A 31 -14.37 -0.12 -2.89
C THR A 31 -15.25 -1.16 -2.20
N ARG A 32 -16.12 -0.74 -1.27
CA ARG A 32 -17.06 -1.63 -0.57
C ARG A 32 -18.42 -1.71 -1.25
N ASN A 33 -18.65 -0.98 -2.34
CA ASN A 33 -19.82 -1.20 -3.18
C ASN A 33 -19.65 -2.54 -3.92
N THR A 34 -20.44 -3.54 -3.54
CA THR A 34 -20.34 -4.90 -4.09
C THR A 34 -20.80 -5.03 -5.54
N GLU A 35 -21.50 -4.04 -6.08
CA GLU A 35 -21.85 -3.97 -7.51
C GLU A 35 -20.63 -3.58 -8.36
N ILE A 36 -19.69 -2.83 -7.77
CA ILE A 36 -18.44 -2.40 -8.42
C ILE A 36 -17.32 -3.43 -8.16
N VAL A 37 -17.11 -3.79 -6.90
CA VAL A 37 -16.07 -4.72 -6.46
C VAL A 37 -16.72 -5.90 -5.73
N PRO A 38 -16.86 -7.08 -6.37
CA PRO A 38 -17.37 -8.25 -5.70
C PRO A 38 -16.56 -8.58 -4.44
N MET A 39 -17.22 -8.91 -3.34
CA MET A 39 -16.56 -9.13 -2.04
C MET A 39 -15.43 -10.17 -2.10
N LYS A 40 -15.55 -11.18 -2.95
CA LYS A 40 -14.49 -12.19 -3.16
C LYS A 40 -13.23 -11.61 -3.82
N VAL A 41 -13.39 -10.62 -4.70
CA VAL A 41 -12.28 -9.87 -5.30
C VAL A 41 -11.68 -8.97 -4.25
N TRP A 42 -12.51 -8.19 -3.53
CA TRP A 42 -12.06 -7.31 -2.45
C TRP A 42 -11.15 -8.06 -1.46
N LYS A 43 -11.66 -9.16 -0.88
CA LYS A 43 -10.92 -9.98 0.09
C LYS A 43 -9.64 -10.63 -0.46
N LYS A 44 -9.44 -10.67 -1.78
CA LYS A 44 -8.28 -11.31 -2.41
C LYS A 44 -7.15 -10.31 -2.68
N VAL A 45 -7.49 -9.07 -3.05
CA VAL A 45 -6.52 -8.13 -3.62
C VAL A 45 -6.58 -6.73 -3.02
N TRP A 46 -7.63 -6.40 -2.25
CA TRP A 46 -7.74 -5.15 -1.52
C TRP A 46 -7.43 -5.36 -0.04
N HIS A 47 -7.01 -4.30 0.64
CA HIS A 47 -6.75 -4.29 2.07
C HIS A 47 -7.29 -2.99 2.71
N ASP A 48 -7.56 -3.04 4.01
CA ASP A 48 -8.16 -1.93 4.75
C ASP A 48 -7.05 -1.10 5.43
N HIS A 49 -6.87 0.16 5.03
CA HIS A 49 -5.82 0.99 5.59
C HIS A 49 -6.03 1.37 7.07
N ALA A 50 -7.26 1.32 7.59
CA ALA A 50 -7.48 1.57 9.02
C ALA A 50 -6.84 0.48 9.88
N GLU A 51 -6.89 -0.77 9.42
CA GLU A 51 -6.25 -1.91 10.09
C GLU A 51 -4.72 -1.77 10.04
N GLU A 52 -4.17 -1.28 8.91
CA GLU A 52 -2.73 -1.10 8.75
C GLU A 52 -2.16 0.05 9.59
N ILE A 53 -2.86 1.19 9.66
CA ILE A 53 -2.47 2.33 10.51
C ILE A 53 -2.43 1.91 11.98
N ALA A 54 -3.37 1.09 12.44
CA ALA A 54 -3.40 0.57 13.81
C ALA A 54 -2.17 -0.28 14.16
N THR A 55 -1.52 -0.89 13.16
CA THR A 55 -0.28 -1.67 13.33
C THR A 55 1.00 -0.85 13.23
N GLY A 56 0.91 0.46 12.89
CA GLY A 56 2.05 1.38 12.82
C GLY A 56 2.88 1.29 11.54
N ASN A 57 2.36 0.64 10.49
CA ASN A 57 3.10 0.40 9.24
C ASN A 57 3.09 1.57 8.24
N VAL A 58 2.32 2.62 8.53
CA VAL A 58 2.25 3.85 7.71
C VAL A 58 3.09 4.95 8.35
N LYS A 59 4.10 5.43 7.61
CA LYS A 59 4.90 6.59 8.00
C LYS A 59 4.76 7.69 6.96
N VAL A 60 4.51 8.91 7.42
CA VAL A 60 4.53 10.11 6.59
C VAL A 60 5.85 10.81 6.87
N LEU A 61 6.78 10.77 5.91
CA LEU A 61 8.18 11.15 6.15
C LEU A 61 8.42 12.66 6.08
N ASP A 62 7.68 13.37 5.21
CA ASP A 62 7.98 14.77 4.84
C ASP A 62 6.97 15.80 5.37
N LEU A 63 6.16 15.43 6.38
CA LEU A 63 5.17 16.35 6.97
C LEU A 63 5.38 16.54 8.49
N PRO A 64 5.13 17.76 9.01
CA PRO A 64 5.05 17.98 10.45
C PRO A 64 4.03 17.03 11.12
N PRO A 65 4.18 16.69 12.41
CA PRO A 65 3.35 15.68 13.08
C PRO A 65 1.84 15.89 12.95
N ASP A 66 1.35 17.12 13.09
CA ASP A 66 -0.08 17.43 12.97
C ASP A 66 -0.61 17.17 11.55
N LYS A 67 0.20 17.46 10.52
CA LYS A 67 -0.13 17.22 9.12
C LYS A 67 0.00 15.75 8.74
N ALA A 68 0.98 15.05 9.29
CA ALA A 68 1.07 13.59 9.19
C ALA A 68 -0.19 12.90 9.76
N LYS A 69 -0.71 13.41 10.89
CA LYS A 69 -1.95 12.91 11.49
C LYS A 69 -3.17 13.14 10.60
N GLU A 70 -3.33 14.34 10.02
CA GLU A 70 -4.44 14.63 9.08
C GLU A 70 -4.42 13.68 7.86
N VAL A 71 -3.22 13.38 7.35
CA VAL A 71 -3.04 12.40 6.27
C VAL A 71 -3.43 11.00 6.72
N ALA A 72 -2.95 10.54 7.88
CA ALA A 72 -3.31 9.23 8.42
C ALA A 72 -4.83 9.09 8.64
N ASP A 73 -5.48 10.11 9.21
CA ASP A 73 -6.94 10.13 9.42
C ASP A 73 -7.72 10.05 8.10
N THR A 74 -7.14 10.59 7.02
CA THR A 74 -7.73 10.52 5.66
C THR A 74 -7.53 9.14 5.04
N VAL A 75 -6.31 8.59 5.13
CA VAL A 75 -5.98 7.26 4.61
C VAL A 75 -6.73 6.15 5.36
N ALA A 76 -7.04 6.31 6.65
CA ALA A 76 -7.86 5.35 7.39
C ALA A 76 -9.28 5.15 6.81
N LYS A 77 -9.76 6.07 5.96
CA LYS A 77 -11.09 6.01 5.32
C LYS A 77 -11.05 5.38 3.93
N THR A 78 -9.91 4.85 3.51
CA THR A 78 -9.70 4.24 2.20
C THR A 78 -9.31 2.76 2.33
N ASP A 79 -9.47 2.03 1.23
CA ASP A 79 -8.85 0.73 1.03
C ASP A 79 -7.75 0.86 -0.03
N GLY A 80 -6.78 -0.04 0.01
CA GLY A 80 -5.65 -0.09 -0.92
C GLY A 80 -5.69 -1.31 -1.81
N ILE A 81 -5.23 -1.17 -3.05
CA ILE A 81 -4.83 -2.27 -3.92
C ILE A 81 -3.44 -1.99 -4.48
N ILE A 82 -2.54 -2.94 -4.28
CA ILE A 82 -1.14 -2.81 -4.72
C ILE A 82 -0.93 -3.65 -5.96
N PHE A 83 -0.29 -3.07 -6.96
CA PHE A 83 0.27 -3.75 -8.13
C PHE A 83 1.79 -3.70 -8.04
N SER A 84 2.42 -4.81 -7.67
CA SER A 84 3.88 -4.96 -7.76
C SER A 84 4.26 -5.30 -9.20
N LEU A 85 5.07 -4.45 -9.82
CA LEU A 85 5.36 -4.49 -11.26
C LEU A 85 6.50 -5.45 -11.63
N TRP A 86 7.24 -5.94 -10.64
CA TRP A 86 8.32 -6.90 -10.82
C TRP A 86 8.69 -7.61 -9.50
N PRO A 87 9.16 -8.86 -9.56
CA PRO A 87 9.47 -9.64 -8.36
C PRO A 87 10.61 -9.02 -7.53
N ALA A 88 10.53 -9.17 -6.20
CA ALA A 88 11.60 -8.77 -5.29
C ALA A 88 12.94 -9.42 -5.69
N GLY A 89 14.01 -8.61 -5.74
CA GLY A 89 15.34 -9.05 -6.15
C GLY A 89 15.56 -9.21 -7.65
N ALA A 90 14.56 -8.93 -8.50
CA ALA A 90 14.74 -8.89 -9.94
C ALA A 90 15.69 -7.74 -10.34
N LYS A 91 16.59 -8.01 -11.30
CA LYS A 91 17.52 -6.99 -11.82
C LYS A 91 16.87 -6.01 -12.80
N LEU A 92 15.80 -6.45 -13.48
CA LEU A 92 14.98 -5.66 -14.43
C LEU A 92 13.53 -6.16 -14.44
N PRO A 93 12.54 -5.34 -14.83
CA PRO A 93 11.15 -5.76 -14.98
C PRO A 93 11.04 -6.92 -15.97
N ASN A 94 10.23 -7.91 -15.62
CA ASN A 94 10.09 -9.15 -16.41
C ASN A 94 8.64 -9.44 -16.82
N GLY A 95 7.75 -8.46 -16.68
CA GLY A 95 6.33 -8.57 -17.04
C GLY A 95 5.48 -9.33 -16.02
N LYS A 96 6.05 -9.87 -14.94
CA LYS A 96 5.27 -10.49 -13.86
C LYS A 96 4.74 -9.41 -12.92
N VAL A 97 3.42 -9.36 -12.79
CA VAL A 97 2.72 -8.50 -11.84
C VAL A 97 2.13 -9.36 -10.72
N SER A 98 2.24 -8.90 -9.47
CA SER A 98 1.56 -9.50 -8.32
C SER A 98 0.76 -8.46 -7.55
N MET A 99 -0.21 -8.93 -6.77
CA MET A 99 -1.04 -8.07 -5.92
C MET A 99 -0.64 -8.24 -4.46
N GLY A 100 -0.29 -7.14 -3.81
CA GLY A 100 0.05 -7.10 -2.38
C GLY A 100 -1.22 -6.96 -1.53
N GLN A 101 -1.20 -7.56 -0.34
CA GLN A 101 -2.31 -7.50 0.64
C GLN A 101 -1.94 -6.71 1.91
N MET A 102 -0.73 -6.14 1.99
CA MET A 102 -0.31 -5.36 3.16
C MET A 102 0.78 -4.33 2.78
N VAL A 103 0.55 -3.05 3.06
CA VAL A 103 1.55 -1.97 3.01
C VAL A 103 2.44 -2.09 4.24
N GLY A 104 3.39 -3.01 4.18
CA GLY A 104 4.59 -2.94 5.00
C GLY A 104 5.71 -2.31 4.17
N HIS A 105 6.13 -1.09 4.49
CA HIS A 105 7.34 -0.47 3.92
C HIS A 105 8.65 -1.24 4.27
N ALA A 106 8.54 -2.38 4.96
CA ALA A 106 9.55 -3.40 4.98
C ALA A 106 9.05 -4.61 4.20
N ALA A 107 9.72 -4.94 3.10
CA ALA A 107 9.78 -6.32 2.66
C ALA A 107 10.07 -7.16 3.91
N HIS A 108 9.27 -8.20 4.18
CA HIS A 108 9.53 -9.14 5.26
C HIS A 108 11.01 -9.58 5.18
N SER A 109 11.91 -8.93 5.93
CA SER A 109 13.09 -9.60 6.41
C SER A 109 12.48 -10.67 7.31
N LYS A 110 12.56 -11.93 6.86
CA LYS A 110 12.36 -13.03 7.79
C LYS A 110 13.33 -12.73 8.91
N SER A 111 12.82 -12.42 10.11
CA SER A 111 13.68 -12.36 11.27
C SER A 111 14.30 -13.75 11.35
N SER A 112 15.58 -13.85 11.00
CA SER A 112 16.40 -14.98 11.40
C SER A 112 16.19 -15.08 12.90
N LYS A 113 15.53 -16.15 13.36
CA LYS A 113 15.54 -16.51 14.77
C LYS A 113 17.01 -16.60 15.14
N LYS A 114 17.45 -15.66 15.96
CA LYS A 114 18.69 -15.76 16.69
C LYS A 114 18.27 -16.14 18.11
N ASP A 115 18.80 -17.29 18.52
CA ASP A 115 18.76 -17.97 19.81
C ASP A 115 17.49 -18.79 20.12
#